data_AF-A0A9E5ESC0-F1
#
_entry.id   AF-A0A9E5ESC0-F1
#
_cell.length_a   1.000
_cell.length_b   1.000
_cell.length_c   1.000
_cell.angle_alpha   90.00
_cell.angle_beta   90.00
_cell.angle_gamma   90.00
#
_symmetry.space_group_name_H-M   'P 1'
#
loop_
_entity.id
_entity.type
_entity.pdbx_description
1 polymer ?
#
loop_
_entity_poly.entity_id
_entity_poly.type
_entity_poly.pdbx_seq_one_letter_code
_entity_poly.pdbx_strand_id
1 'polypeptide(L)'
;SAIEQSSGDRDELLKRTRNEFADWKARRLESVVMDAAYLAYARGLFIGCEQSTHVCWAVDPSGPACADAEDNALAGRLRRGEVFPTGHDRPLAHAGCRCLVVPLDK
;
A
#
# COMPACT_ATOMS: atom_id res chain seq x y z
N SER A 1 3.86 -15.80 -24.80
CA SER A 1 3.92 -14.32 -24.67
C SER A 1 3.43 -13.67 -25.98
N ALA A 2 3.09 -12.37 -25.99
CA ALA A 2 2.70 -11.66 -27.23
C ALA A 2 3.75 -11.83 -28.36
N ILE A 3 5.03 -11.99 -27.99
CA ILE A 3 6.15 -12.24 -28.90
C ILE A 3 5.98 -13.59 -29.62
N GLU A 4 5.76 -14.68 -28.89
CA GLU A 4 5.60 -16.03 -29.46
C GLU A 4 4.38 -16.16 -30.39
N GLN A 5 3.32 -15.40 -30.10
CA GLN A 5 2.05 -15.48 -30.85
C GLN A 5 2.00 -14.60 -32.09
N SER A 6 2.93 -13.65 -32.23
CA SER A 6 3.00 -12.72 -33.36
C SER A 6 3.68 -13.30 -34.60
N SER A 7 4.34 -14.47 -34.50
CA SER A 7 5.05 -15.13 -35.60
C SER A 7 6.03 -14.21 -36.38
N GLY A 8 6.56 -13.18 -35.74
CA GLY A 8 7.47 -12.21 -36.37
C GLY A 8 6.78 -11.06 -37.10
N ASP A 9 5.45 -11.00 -37.12
CA ASP A 9 4.70 -9.85 -37.64
C ASP A 9 4.73 -8.70 -36.62
N ARG A 10 5.41 -7.62 -37.00
CA ARG A 10 5.56 -6.41 -36.19
C ARG A 10 4.22 -5.74 -35.90
N ASP A 11 3.30 -5.71 -36.86
CA ASP A 11 2.06 -4.96 -36.71
C ASP A 11 1.08 -5.71 -35.80
N GLU A 12 1.04 -7.04 -35.90
CA GLU A 12 0.30 -7.90 -34.98
C GLU A 12 0.90 -7.88 -33.56
N LEU A 13 2.24 -7.88 -33.43
CA LEU A 13 2.91 -7.71 -32.14
C LEU A 13 2.50 -6.38 -31.47
N LEU A 14 2.59 -5.26 -32.20
CA LEU A 14 2.22 -3.93 -31.70
C LEU A 14 0.75 -3.87 -31.28
N LYS A 15 -0.15 -4.48 -32.06
CA LYS A 15 -1.57 -4.54 -31.74
C LYS A 15 -1.82 -5.30 -30.43
N ARG A 16 -1.18 -6.45 -30.24
CA ARG A 16 -1.30 -7.25 -29.02
C ARG A 16 -0.75 -6.53 -27.80
N THR A 17 0.44 -5.95 -27.90
CA THR A 17 1.04 -5.17 -26.79
C THR A 17 0.14 -3.99 -26.38
N ARG A 18 -0.45 -3.28 -27.35
CA ARG A 18 -1.40 -2.18 -27.04
C ARG A 18 -2.64 -2.69 -26.32
N ASN A 19 -3.20 -3.82 -26.74
CA ASN A 19 -4.37 -4.41 -26.09
C ASN A 19 -4.05 -4.89 -24.67
N GLU A 20 -2.93 -5.60 -24.46
CA GLU A 20 -2.48 -6.01 -23.13
C GLU A 20 -2.26 -4.82 -22.20
N PHE A 21 -1.65 -3.73 -22.70
CA PHE A 21 -1.47 -2.50 -21.95
C PHE A 21 -2.81 -1.82 -21.61
N ALA A 22 -3.72 -1.71 -22.57
CA ALA A 22 -5.04 -1.12 -22.36
C ALA A 22 -5.84 -1.89 -21.30
N ASP A 23 -5.82 -3.22 -21.37
CA ASP A 23 -6.46 -4.11 -20.41
C ASP A 23 -5.86 -3.98 -19.02
N TRP A 24 -4.52 -3.96 -18.92
CA TRP A 24 -3.84 -3.75 -17.65
C TRP A 24 -4.20 -2.38 -17.06
N LYS A 25 -4.14 -1.32 -17.89
CA LYS A 25 -4.45 0.04 -17.46
C LYS A 25 -5.88 0.13 -16.95
N ALA A 26 -6.85 -0.42 -17.67
CA ALA A 26 -8.25 -0.42 -17.27
C ALA A 26 -8.48 -1.18 -15.96
N ARG A 27 -7.79 -2.31 -15.73
CA ARG A 27 -7.97 -3.13 -14.53
C ARG A 27 -7.18 -2.67 -13.31
N ARG A 28 -6.04 -1.98 -13.50
CA ARG A 28 -5.06 -1.79 -12.41
C ARG A 28 -4.72 -0.33 -12.11
N LEU A 29 -4.94 0.60 -13.05
CA LEU A 29 -4.50 1.99 -12.87
C LEU A 29 -5.12 2.63 -11.62
N GLU A 30 -6.43 2.50 -11.44
CA GLU A 30 -7.14 3.08 -10.30
C GLU A 30 -6.59 2.56 -8.98
N SER A 31 -6.48 1.24 -8.81
CA SER A 31 -5.92 0.64 -7.60
C SER A 31 -4.49 1.12 -7.31
N VAL A 32 -3.63 1.22 -8.32
CA VAL A 32 -2.25 1.70 -8.13
C VAL A 32 -2.22 3.17 -7.70
N VAL A 33 -3.08 4.00 -8.29
CA VAL A 33 -3.20 5.42 -7.90
C VAL A 33 -3.70 5.56 -6.47
N MET A 34 -4.71 4.77 -6.08
CA MET A 34 -5.24 4.79 -4.72
C MET A 34 -4.20 4.29 -3.70
N ASP A 35 -3.48 3.21 -4.00
CA ASP A 35 -2.40 2.70 -3.15
C ASP A 35 -1.33 3.75 -2.93
N ALA A 36 -0.94 4.48 -3.98
CA ALA A 36 0.02 5.58 -3.87
C ALA A 36 -0.51 6.73 -2.99
N ALA A 37 -1.77 7.10 -3.14
CA ALA A 37 -2.40 8.15 -2.34
C ALA A 37 -2.47 7.77 -0.85
N TYR A 38 -2.93 6.55 -0.54
CA TYR A 38 -2.99 6.06 0.85
C TYR A 38 -1.61 5.92 1.48
N LEU A 39 -0.63 5.39 0.74
CA LEU A 39 0.75 5.31 1.21
C LEU A 39 1.30 6.71 1.53
N ALA A 40 1.12 7.69 0.64
CA ALA A 40 1.60 9.05 0.84
C ALA A 40 0.95 9.70 2.07
N TYR A 41 -0.37 9.56 2.21
CA TYR A 41 -1.10 10.08 3.36
C TYR A 41 -0.64 9.43 4.68
N ALA A 42 -0.59 8.10 4.75
CA ALA A 42 -0.22 7.37 5.96
C ALA A 42 1.23 7.67 6.40
N ARG A 43 2.16 7.69 5.44
CA ARG A 43 3.57 8.03 5.71
C ARG A 43 3.74 9.50 6.08
N GLY A 44 2.99 10.41 5.44
CA GLY A 44 3.00 11.83 5.78
C GLY A 44 2.55 12.09 7.22
N LEU A 45 1.46 11.47 7.64
CA LEU A 45 0.97 11.53 9.02
C LEU A 45 2.01 11.02 10.02
N PHE A 46 2.63 9.86 9.73
CA PHE A 46 3.65 9.27 10.59
C PHE A 46 4.91 10.13 10.70
N ILE A 47 5.42 10.66 9.57
CA ILE A 47 6.63 11.49 9.54
C ILE A 47 6.41 12.79 10.32
N GLY A 48 5.20 13.35 10.28
CA GLY A 48 4.83 14.58 10.98
C GLY A 48 4.70 14.46 12.50
N CYS A 49 4.66 13.25 13.07
CA CYS A 49 4.68 13.05 14.53
C CYS A 49 6.05 13.45 15.12
N GLU A 50 6.17 13.86 16.37
CA GLU A 50 7.51 14.07 16.95
C GLU A 50 8.19 12.72 17.26
N GLN A 51 9.52 12.68 17.29
CA GLN A 51 10.25 11.44 17.60
C GLN A 51 9.99 10.93 19.02
N SER A 52 9.65 11.83 19.94
CA SER A 52 9.30 11.51 21.34
C SER A 52 7.84 11.08 21.52
N THR A 53 6.99 11.22 20.51
CA THR A 53 5.56 10.90 20.60
C THR A 53 5.34 9.39 20.66
N HIS A 54 4.34 8.96 21.43
CA HIS A 54 3.87 7.59 21.35
C HIS A 54 2.82 7.46 20.25
N VAL A 55 2.84 6.32 19.59
CA VAL A 55 1.98 6.01 18.45
C VAL A 55 1.26 4.69 18.68
N CYS A 56 0.14 4.50 17.97
CA CYS A 56 -0.50 3.21 17.81
C CYS A 56 -0.80 2.91 16.35
N TRP A 57 -0.97 1.63 16.04
CA TRP A 57 -1.43 1.19 14.73
C TRP A 57 -2.96 1.23 14.70
N ALA A 58 -3.52 1.87 13.68
CA ALA A 58 -4.95 2.01 13.48
C ALA A 58 -5.38 1.26 12.22
N VAL A 59 -6.30 0.31 12.38
CA VAL A 59 -6.97 -0.37 11.27
C VAL A 59 -8.10 0.53 10.76
N ASP A 60 -8.24 0.62 9.44
CA ASP A 60 -9.40 1.27 8.83
C ASP A 60 -10.59 0.29 8.88
N PRO A 61 -11.66 0.58 9.65
CA PRO A 61 -12.79 -0.32 9.81
C PRO A 61 -13.62 -0.50 8.53
N SER A 62 -13.47 0.40 7.55
CA SER A 62 -14.11 0.29 6.23
C SER A 62 -13.12 -0.20 5.16
N GLY A 63 -11.89 -0.55 5.55
CA GLY A 63 -10.79 -0.93 4.67
C GLY A 63 -10.75 -2.41 4.31
N PRO A 64 -9.85 -2.79 3.39
CA PRO A 64 -9.58 -4.20 3.15
C PRO A 64 -9.06 -4.86 4.43
N ALA A 65 -9.47 -6.11 4.65
CA ALA A 65 -8.98 -6.91 5.77
C ALA A 65 -7.46 -7.11 5.67
N CYS A 66 -6.77 -7.02 6.81
CA CYS A 66 -5.33 -7.20 6.87
C CYS A 66 -4.93 -7.73 8.25
N ALA A 67 -4.56 -9.01 8.31
CA ALA A 67 -4.13 -9.68 9.54
C ALA A 67 -2.97 -8.94 10.21
N ASP A 68 -1.92 -8.57 9.46
CA ASP A 68 -0.79 -7.83 10.03
C ASP A 68 -1.20 -6.46 10.61
N ALA A 69 -2.17 -5.78 10.01
CA ALA A 69 -2.66 -4.51 10.54
C ALA A 69 -3.46 -4.71 11.84
N GLU A 70 -4.25 -5.79 11.91
CA GLU A 70 -4.99 -6.19 13.11
C GLU A 70 -4.02 -6.58 14.24
N ASP A 71 -3.01 -7.40 13.93
CA ASP A 71 -1.96 -7.80 14.88
C ASP A 71 -1.13 -6.61 15.36
N ASN A 72 -0.78 -5.68 14.46
CA ASN A 72 -0.06 -4.48 14.85
C ASN A 72 -0.89 -3.57 15.78
N ALA A 73 -2.22 -3.53 15.60
CA ALA A 73 -3.09 -2.75 16.47
C ALA A 73 -3.10 -3.30 17.92
N LEU A 74 -2.86 -4.60 18.11
CA LEU A 74 -2.79 -5.22 19.45
C LEU A 74 -1.61 -4.72 20.29
N ALA A 75 -0.57 -4.15 19.68
CA ALA A 75 0.55 -3.55 20.42
C ALA A 75 0.12 -2.36 21.29
N GLY A 76 -0.97 -1.69 20.93
CA GLY A 76 -1.42 -0.48 21.59
C GLY A 76 -0.40 0.65 21.44
N ARG A 77 0.20 1.07 22.56
CA ARG A 77 1.08 2.24 22.64
C ARG A 77 2.55 1.85 22.50
N LEU A 78 3.21 2.33 21.46
CA LEU A 78 4.65 2.21 21.24
C LEU A 78 5.30 3.59 21.10
N ARG A 79 6.62 3.70 21.30
CA ARG A 79 7.37 4.90 20.91
C ARG A 79 7.52 4.92 19.38
N ARG A 80 7.50 6.11 18.79
CA ARG A 80 7.73 6.25 17.34
C ARG A 80 9.08 5.60 16.96
N GLY A 81 9.02 4.68 15.99
CA GLY A 81 10.20 3.96 15.48
C GLY A 81 10.46 2.61 16.16
N GLU A 82 9.73 2.27 17.22
CA GLU A 82 9.69 0.88 17.70
C GLU A 82 8.94 -0.01 16.70
N VAL A 83 9.34 -1.27 16.69
CA VAL A 83 8.80 -2.28 15.78
C VAL A 83 7.50 -2.86 16.37
N PHE A 84 6.45 -2.85 15.56
CA PHE A 84 5.17 -3.50 15.84
C PHE A 84 5.28 -5.04 15.70
N PRO A 85 4.34 -5.82 16.27
CA PRO A 85 4.38 -7.29 16.32
C PRO A 85 4.75 -8.02 15.03
N THR A 86 4.34 -7.49 13.88
CA THR A 86 4.61 -8.11 12.55
C THR A 86 5.91 -7.65 11.92
N GLY A 87 6.77 -6.90 12.64
CA GLY A 87 8.06 -6.43 12.13
C GLY A 87 8.03 -5.05 11.47
N HIS A 88 6.85 -4.42 11.39
CA HIS A 88 6.71 -3.09 10.78
C HIS A 88 7.05 -1.97 11.78
N ASP A 89 7.73 -0.92 11.33
CA ASP A 89 8.08 0.27 12.13
C ASP A 89 7.28 1.53 11.72
N ARG A 90 6.49 1.42 10.65
CA ARG A 90 5.76 2.54 10.01
C ARG A 90 4.70 2.00 9.02
N PRO A 91 3.59 2.72 8.75
CA PRO A 91 2.49 2.25 7.90
C PRO A 91 2.78 2.43 6.40
N LEU A 92 2.34 1.59 5.47
CA LEU A 92 1.33 0.53 5.59
C LEU A 92 1.96 -0.84 5.90
N ALA A 93 1.13 -1.81 6.28
CA ALA A 93 1.55 -3.22 6.36
C ALA A 93 1.79 -3.79 4.95
N HIS A 94 0.85 -3.60 4.02
CA HIS A 94 0.95 -4.10 2.66
C HIS A 94 0.47 -3.07 1.62
N ALA A 95 0.82 -3.30 0.35
CA ALA A 95 0.13 -2.65 -0.76
C ALA A 95 -1.38 -2.95 -0.71
N GLY A 96 -2.23 -1.96 -1.00
CA GLY A 96 -3.68 -2.07 -0.85
C GLY A 96 -4.23 -1.86 0.57
N CYS A 97 -3.38 -1.82 1.60
CA CYS A 97 -3.86 -1.52 2.96
C CYS A 97 -4.22 -0.05 3.12
N ARG A 98 -5.11 0.23 4.08
CA ARG A 98 -5.48 1.61 4.48
C ARG A 98 -5.20 1.90 5.95
N CYS A 99 -4.38 1.07 6.59
CA CYS A 99 -4.00 1.24 7.98
C CYS A 99 -3.11 2.47 8.18
N LEU A 100 -3.15 3.03 9.38
CA LEU A 100 -2.37 4.20 9.76
C LEU A 100 -1.52 3.88 10.99
N VAL A 101 -0.51 4.71 11.23
CA VAL A 101 0.11 4.84 12.55
C VAL A 101 -0.15 6.26 13.00
N VAL A 102 -0.84 6.40 14.14
CA VAL A 102 -1.38 7.67 14.62
C VAL A 102 -0.75 8.06 15.96
N PRO A 103 -0.55 9.36 16.23
CA PRO A 103 -0.05 9.81 17.52
C PRO A 103 -1.13 9.63 18.60
N LEU A 104 -0.71 9.20 19.79
CA LEU A 104 -1.56 9.05 20.96
C LEU A 104 -1.56 10.29 21.87
N ASP A 105 -0.50 11.09 21.79
CA ASP A 105 -0.33 12.30 22.57
C ASP A 105 -0.59 13.51 21.63
N LYS A 106 -1.55 14.38 21.95
CA LYS A 106 -1.82 15.65 21.24
C LYS A 106 -1.19 16.82 21.99
#